data_AF-A0AAV6YTV9-F1
#
_entry.id   AF-A0AAV6YTV9-F1
#
_cell.length_a   1.000
_cell.length_b   1.000
_cell.length_c   1.000
_cell.angle_alpha   90.00
_cell.angle_beta   90.00
_cell.angle_gamma   90.00
#
_symmetry.space_group_name_H-M   'P 1'
#
loop_
_entity.id
_entity.type
_entity.pdbx_description
1 polymer ?
#
loop_
_entity_poly.entity_id
_entity_poly.type
_entity_poly.pdbx_seq_one_letter_code
_entity_poly.pdbx_strand_id
1 'polypeptide(L)'
;MFEVVTFLQCLDRVKESFRIVDSMLHPGNVSILEKDFSSCSPLRAPEDYVEFVNNLADIFMGAVQYNMESPGSDVRKICEHMVNAESAYEGLKIVNSMYMDFIGLTCVENSHEKSVSDLRDTKINPVGVGERQWYYQTCTEFGYYQTCEQSSCPFSPLNTLKTQLDLCKEIFQIPPESVRQSVQFTNEFYGADHPKSSRIIFVNGDVDPWHALSVLKNQSRSEIAIFINGTAHCANMGPSRTSDPPSLQKAREEIASKISEWLRSAETTE
;
A
#
# COMPACT_ATOMS: atom_id res chain seq x y z
N MET A 1 -15.73 -19.80 11.12
CA MET A 1 -16.09 -19.11 12.38
C MET A 1 -14.86 -18.89 13.26
N PHE A 2 -14.04 -19.92 13.53
CA PHE A 2 -12.76 -19.75 14.25
C PHE A 2 -11.77 -18.80 13.55
N GLU A 3 -11.50 -18.94 12.24
CA GLU A 3 -10.60 -18.01 11.52
C GLU A 3 -11.08 -16.55 11.57
N VAL A 4 -12.38 -16.30 11.43
CA VAL A 4 -12.96 -14.94 11.49
C VAL A 4 -12.78 -14.29 12.86
N VAL A 5 -12.91 -15.08 13.94
CA VAL A 5 -12.67 -14.59 15.31
C VAL A 5 -11.21 -14.21 15.51
N THR A 6 -10.27 -15.00 14.98
CA THR A 6 -8.83 -14.69 15.04
C THR A 6 -8.47 -13.44 14.25
N PHE A 7 -9.11 -13.20 13.09
CA PHE A 7 -8.88 -11.98 12.30
C PHE A 7 -9.37 -10.71 13.00
N LEU A 8 -10.56 -10.74 13.63
CA LEU A 8 -11.05 -9.60 14.40
C LEU A 8 -10.15 -9.31 15.60
N GLN A 9 -9.70 -10.34 16.30
CA GLN A 9 -8.73 -10.20 17.39
C GLN A 9 -7.40 -9.59 16.92
N CYS A 10 -6.90 -10.00 15.75
CA CYS A 10 -5.71 -9.40 15.15
C CYS A 10 -5.91 -7.90 14.89
N LEU A 11 -7.02 -7.52 14.26
CA LEU A 11 -7.35 -6.11 14.00
C LEU A 11 -7.42 -5.30 15.29
N ASP A 12 -8.03 -5.85 16.35
CA ASP A 12 -8.10 -5.19 17.67
C ASP A 12 -6.71 -5.03 18.29
N ARG A 13 -5.83 -6.03 18.15
CA ARG A 13 -4.43 -5.95 18.58
C ARG A 13 -3.65 -4.87 17.82
N VAL A 14 -3.83 -4.75 16.50
CA VAL A 14 -3.20 -3.69 15.70
C VAL A 14 -3.69 -2.32 16.15
N LYS A 15 -5.01 -2.13 16.28
CA LYS A 15 -5.58 -0.87 16.78
C LYS A 15 -5.02 -0.47 18.14
N GLU A 16 -4.96 -1.43 19.06
CA GLU A 16 -4.45 -1.18 20.39
C GLU A 16 -2.94 -0.87 20.38
N SER A 17 -2.15 -1.52 19.53
CA SER A 17 -0.72 -1.24 19.45
C SER A 17 -0.43 0.16 18.93
N PHE A 18 -1.14 0.61 17.89
CA PHE A 18 -1.01 1.99 17.40
C PHE A 18 -1.50 3.01 18.42
N ARG A 19 -2.59 2.74 19.14
CA ARG A 19 -3.06 3.61 20.24
C ARG A 19 -2.02 3.75 21.35
N ILE A 20 -1.31 2.68 21.69
CA ILE A 20 -0.22 2.70 22.68
C ILE A 20 0.94 3.55 22.13
N VAL A 21 1.38 3.29 20.90
CA VAL A 21 2.44 4.08 20.24
C VAL A 21 2.09 5.57 20.23
N ASP A 22 0.89 5.95 19.79
CA ASP A 22 0.44 7.34 19.75
C ASP A 22 0.46 8.00 21.14
N SER A 23 0.10 7.25 22.19
CA SER A 23 0.15 7.74 23.57
C SER A 23 1.58 7.96 24.10
N MET A 24 2.58 7.40 23.42
CA MET A 24 4.00 7.54 23.77
C MET A 24 4.71 8.61 22.92
N LEU A 25 4.09 9.09 21.84
CA LEU A 25 4.63 10.15 20.97
C LEU A 25 4.48 11.53 21.63
N HIS A 26 5.38 11.81 22.58
CA HIS A 26 5.44 13.08 23.30
C HIS A 26 6.81 13.74 23.15
N PRO A 27 6.87 15.06 22.88
CA PRO A 27 8.14 15.77 22.76
C PRO A 27 9.07 15.52 23.96
N GLY A 28 10.28 15.03 23.67
CA GLY A 28 11.31 14.76 24.68
C GLY A 28 11.17 13.42 25.44
N ASN A 29 10.23 12.54 25.09
CA ASN A 29 10.06 11.23 25.72
C ASN A 29 9.75 10.10 24.72
N VAL A 30 10.52 10.03 23.62
CA VAL A 30 10.34 9.04 22.54
C VAL A 30 11.47 7.99 22.46
N SER A 31 12.47 8.07 23.35
CA SER A 31 13.64 7.17 23.32
C SER A 31 13.29 5.69 23.49
N ILE A 32 12.17 5.39 24.16
CA ILE A 32 11.66 4.01 24.26
C ILE A 32 11.19 3.52 22.89
N LEU A 33 10.42 4.32 22.16
CA LEU A 33 9.96 3.98 20.80
C LEU A 33 11.15 3.85 19.84
N GLU A 34 12.09 4.79 19.89
CA GLU A 34 13.32 4.75 19.07
C GLU A 34 14.07 3.42 19.26
N LYS A 35 14.19 2.96 20.51
CA LYS A 35 14.87 1.72 20.83
C LYS A 35 14.04 0.49 20.44
N ASP A 36 12.77 0.45 20.81
CA ASP A 36 11.91 -0.72 20.64
C ASP A 36 11.62 -1.02 19.18
N PHE A 37 11.63 0.00 18.32
CA PHE A 37 11.38 -0.11 16.88
C PHE A 37 12.63 0.17 16.03
N SER A 38 13.82 0.18 16.66
CA SER A 38 15.12 0.28 16.00
C SER A 38 15.24 1.49 15.05
N SER A 39 14.88 2.70 15.50
CA SER A 39 15.05 3.92 14.71
C SER A 39 16.53 4.19 14.41
N CYS A 40 16.87 4.53 13.16
CA CYS A 40 18.24 4.86 12.77
C CYS A 40 18.74 6.17 13.41
N SER A 41 17.82 7.10 13.65
CA SER A 41 18.08 8.43 14.18
C SER A 41 17.05 8.81 15.26
N PRO A 42 17.39 9.73 16.18
CA PRO A 42 16.43 10.22 17.17
C PRO A 42 15.26 10.94 16.49
N LEU A 43 14.05 10.77 17.02
CA LEU A 43 12.84 11.46 16.56
C LEU A 43 12.80 12.87 17.19
N ARG A 44 13.20 13.89 16.44
CA ARG A 44 13.46 15.25 16.94
C ARG A 44 12.29 16.18 16.75
N ALA A 45 11.49 15.97 15.71
CA ALA A 45 10.40 16.86 15.33
C ALA A 45 9.07 16.09 15.18
N PRO A 46 7.91 16.78 15.26
CA PRO A 46 6.61 16.15 15.02
C PRO A 46 6.51 15.43 13.67
N GLU A 47 7.21 15.90 12.65
CA GLU A 47 7.27 15.29 11.33
C GLU A 47 7.96 13.91 11.37
N ASP A 48 9.00 13.74 12.19
CA ASP A 48 9.63 12.43 12.41
C ASP A 48 8.65 11.43 13.06
N TYR A 49 7.68 11.90 13.84
CA TYR A 49 6.64 11.05 14.41
C TYR A 49 5.67 10.53 13.34
N VAL A 50 5.41 11.34 12.32
CA VAL A 50 4.58 10.95 11.16
C VAL A 50 5.32 9.90 10.33
N GLU A 51 6.61 10.10 10.02
CA GLU A 51 7.43 9.09 9.35
C GLU A 51 7.45 7.77 10.12
N PHE A 52 7.67 7.86 11.44
CA PHE A 52 7.70 6.71 12.33
C PHE A 52 6.43 5.85 12.28
N VAL A 53 5.26 6.46 12.42
CA VAL A 53 3.99 5.70 12.40
C VAL A 53 3.57 5.28 10.99
N ASN A 54 3.97 6.01 9.94
CA ASN A 54 3.82 5.56 8.55
C ASN A 54 4.63 4.29 8.29
N ASN A 55 5.92 4.28 8.65
CA ASN A 55 6.78 3.11 8.49
C ASN A 55 6.21 1.86 9.19
N LEU A 56 5.64 2.03 10.39
CA LEU A 56 4.97 0.92 11.09
C LEU A 56 3.68 0.47 10.38
N ALA A 57 2.89 1.39 9.84
CA ALA A 57 1.66 1.08 9.11
C ALA A 57 1.95 0.37 7.78
N ASP A 58 3.03 0.77 7.09
CA ASP A 58 3.45 0.24 5.80
C ASP A 58 3.77 -1.26 5.86
N ILE A 59 4.21 -1.77 7.01
CA ILE A 59 4.40 -3.21 7.21
C ILE A 59 3.09 -3.97 6.97
N PHE A 60 1.98 -3.49 7.56
CA PHE A 60 0.67 -4.11 7.41
C PHE A 60 0.07 -3.84 6.03
N MET A 61 0.20 -2.61 5.54
CA MET A 61 -0.34 -2.20 4.24
C MET A 61 0.33 -3.00 3.10
N GLY A 62 1.66 -3.11 3.12
CA GLY A 62 2.42 -3.92 2.18
C GLY A 62 2.10 -5.41 2.30
N ALA A 63 1.96 -5.94 3.52
CA ALA A 63 1.61 -7.35 3.70
C ALA A 63 0.22 -7.69 3.16
N VAL A 64 -0.77 -6.79 3.32
CA VAL A 64 -2.11 -6.99 2.74
C VAL A 64 -2.07 -6.86 1.23
N GLN A 65 -1.37 -5.86 0.69
CA GLN A 65 -1.22 -5.66 -0.75
C GLN A 65 -0.59 -6.87 -1.44
N TYR A 66 0.48 -7.42 -0.87
CA TYR A 66 1.23 -8.54 -1.48
C TYR A 66 0.98 -9.88 -0.78
N ASN A 67 -0.19 -10.04 -0.15
CA ASN A 67 -0.47 -11.21 0.68
C ASN A 67 -0.21 -12.52 -0.08
N MET A 68 0.74 -13.32 0.42
CA MET A 68 1.22 -14.58 -0.15
C MET A 68 1.88 -14.49 -1.55
N GLU A 69 1.98 -13.29 -2.14
CA GLU A 69 2.61 -13.08 -3.44
C GLU A 69 4.12 -12.83 -3.33
N SER A 70 4.54 -12.25 -2.20
CA SER A 70 5.94 -12.01 -1.84
C SER A 70 6.31 -12.75 -0.55
N PRO A 71 7.54 -13.31 -0.43
CA PRO A 71 8.03 -13.80 0.85
C PRO A 71 7.88 -12.73 1.96
N GLY A 72 7.63 -13.14 3.20
CA GLY A 72 7.42 -12.22 4.32
C GLY A 72 6.08 -11.48 4.35
N SER A 73 5.32 -11.44 3.24
CA SER A 73 4.01 -10.78 3.14
C SER A 73 2.87 -11.76 3.41
N ASP A 74 2.82 -12.36 4.60
CA ASP A 74 1.79 -13.32 5.00
C ASP A 74 0.96 -12.74 6.14
N VAL A 75 -0.25 -12.27 5.81
CA VAL A 75 -1.16 -11.63 6.77
C VAL A 75 -1.52 -12.57 7.91
N ARG A 76 -1.62 -13.88 7.66
CA ARG A 76 -1.94 -14.87 8.70
C ARG A 76 -0.81 -14.94 9.72
N LYS A 77 0.44 -15.02 9.27
CA LYS A 77 1.60 -15.06 10.17
C LYS A 77 1.72 -13.78 11.00
N ILE A 78 1.55 -12.61 10.37
CA ILE A 78 1.55 -11.33 11.08
C ILE A 78 0.48 -11.35 12.19
N CYS A 79 -0.73 -11.79 11.86
CA CYS A 79 -1.81 -11.89 12.84
C CYS A 79 -1.54 -12.90 13.96
N GLU A 80 -0.91 -14.03 13.67
CA GLU A 80 -0.49 -14.99 14.69
C GLU A 80 0.50 -14.35 15.69
N HIS A 81 1.47 -13.57 15.21
CA HIS A 81 2.39 -12.84 16.09
C HIS A 81 1.68 -11.76 16.92
N MET A 82 0.79 -10.98 16.31
CA MET A 82 0.01 -9.96 17.02
C MET A 82 -0.90 -10.54 18.11
N VAL A 83 -1.55 -11.68 17.84
CA VAL A 83 -2.52 -12.29 18.76
C VAL A 83 -1.82 -13.06 19.89
N ASN A 84 -0.74 -13.77 19.59
CA ASN A 84 -0.04 -14.64 20.56
C ASN A 84 0.98 -13.90 21.43
N ALA A 85 1.34 -12.66 21.11
CA ALA A 85 2.21 -11.85 21.94
C ALA A 85 1.58 -11.52 23.30
N GLU A 86 2.44 -11.25 24.30
CA GLU A 86 2.01 -10.89 25.66
C GLU A 86 1.11 -9.65 25.67
N SER A 87 1.44 -8.66 24.82
CA SER A 87 0.67 -7.44 24.64
C SER A 87 0.60 -7.04 23.17
N ALA A 88 -0.34 -6.14 22.84
CA ALA A 88 -0.44 -5.56 21.50
C ALA A 88 0.86 -4.85 21.07
N TYR A 89 1.48 -4.12 22.00
CA TYR A 89 2.74 -3.41 21.77
C TYR A 89 3.91 -4.36 21.48
N GLU A 90 4.05 -5.45 22.26
CA GLU A 90 5.07 -6.47 21.99
C GLU A 90 4.82 -7.20 20.66
N GLY A 91 3.55 -7.43 20.31
CA GLY A 91 3.18 -7.96 19.00
C GLY A 91 3.69 -7.08 17.85
N LEU A 92 3.49 -5.76 17.96
CA LEU A 92 3.95 -4.80 16.96
C LEU A 92 5.48 -4.77 16.86
N LYS A 93 6.20 -4.85 17.98
CA LYS A 93 7.67 -4.95 18.00
C LYS A 93 8.19 -6.21 17.29
N ILE A 94 7.55 -7.35 17.54
CA ILE A 94 7.88 -8.62 16.86
C ILE A 94 7.67 -8.47 15.35
N VAL A 95 6.53 -7.93 14.93
CA VAL A 95 6.22 -7.71 13.51
C VAL A 95 7.24 -6.76 12.86
N ASN A 96 7.63 -5.68 13.53
CA ASN A 96 8.67 -4.76 13.05
C ASN A 96 10.03 -5.47 12.88
N SER A 97 10.47 -6.22 13.89
CA SER A 97 11.73 -6.98 13.84
C SER A 97 11.73 -8.00 12.70
N MET A 98 10.63 -8.76 12.55
CA MET A 98 10.50 -9.75 11.48
C MET A 98 10.54 -9.10 10.09
N TYR A 99 9.88 -7.95 9.94
CA TYR A 99 9.90 -7.19 8.69
C TYR A 99 11.32 -6.72 8.38
N MET A 100 12.00 -6.09 9.34
CA MET A 100 13.39 -5.65 9.19
C MET A 100 14.34 -6.79 8.81
N ASP A 101 14.24 -7.94 9.49
CA ASP A 101 15.04 -9.14 9.17
C ASP A 101 14.79 -9.62 7.74
N PHE A 102 13.52 -9.60 7.31
CA PHE A 102 13.13 -10.00 5.97
C PHE A 102 13.73 -9.10 4.88
N ILE A 103 13.69 -7.77 5.06
CA ILE A 103 14.26 -6.80 4.10
C ILE A 103 15.74 -6.50 4.33
N GLY A 104 16.37 -7.12 5.34
CA GLY A 104 17.79 -6.98 5.63
C GLY A 104 18.19 -5.62 6.23
N LEU A 105 17.28 -4.96 6.95
CA LEU A 105 17.55 -3.70 7.64
C LEU A 105 18.05 -3.92 9.07
N THR A 106 18.93 -3.03 9.54
CA THR A 106 19.42 -3.01 10.93
C THR A 106 18.77 -1.90 11.76
N CYS A 107 18.20 -0.90 11.10
CA CYS A 107 17.39 0.16 11.70
C CYS A 107 16.37 0.67 10.66
N VAL A 108 15.35 1.40 11.12
CA VAL A 108 14.32 2.05 10.28
C VAL A 108 14.62 3.55 10.21
N GLU A 109 14.70 4.11 9.01
CA GLU A 109 14.89 5.55 8.83
C GLU A 109 13.56 6.27 9.07
N ASN A 110 13.52 7.08 10.13
CA ASN A 110 12.33 7.84 10.55
C ASN A 110 12.58 9.35 10.53
N SER A 111 13.72 9.81 10.03
CA SER A 111 14.00 11.23 9.91
C SER A 111 13.29 11.82 8.70
N HIS A 112 12.36 12.74 8.97
CA HIS A 112 11.67 13.49 7.93
C HIS A 112 12.65 14.30 7.06
N GLU A 113 13.67 14.92 7.69
CA GLU A 113 14.72 15.63 6.98
C GLU A 113 15.45 14.72 5.98
N LYS A 114 15.72 13.46 6.36
CA LYS A 114 16.35 12.48 5.47
C LYS A 114 15.41 12.08 4.33
N SER A 115 14.14 11.77 4.61
CA SER A 115 13.13 11.46 3.60
C SER A 115 12.99 12.58 2.57
N VAL A 116 12.89 13.84 3.03
CA VAL A 116 12.83 15.03 2.16
C VAL A 116 14.12 15.17 1.35
N SER A 117 15.29 14.96 1.95
CA SER A 117 16.57 15.01 1.24
C SER A 117 16.64 13.97 0.12
N ASP A 118 16.18 12.75 0.37
CA ASP A 118 16.19 11.67 -0.62
C ASP A 118 15.22 11.95 -1.77
N LEU A 119 14.01 12.41 -1.47
CA LEU A 119 13.03 12.79 -2.49
C LEU A 119 13.43 14.04 -3.27
N ARG A 120 14.27 14.91 -2.71
CA ARG A 120 14.86 16.05 -3.43
C ARG A 120 16.02 15.66 -4.35
N ASP A 121 16.64 14.49 -4.17
CA ASP A 121 17.74 14.07 -5.04
C ASP A 121 17.24 13.80 -6.48
N THR A 122 17.72 14.60 -7.42
CA THR A 122 17.38 14.48 -8.85
C THR A 122 18.39 13.66 -9.64
N LYS A 123 19.40 13.07 -9.00
CA LYS A 123 20.37 12.22 -9.68
C LYS A 123 19.66 10.98 -10.22
N ILE A 124 19.93 10.68 -11.48
CA ILE A 124 19.42 9.46 -12.12
C ILE A 124 20.19 8.28 -11.56
N ASN A 125 19.47 7.38 -10.89
CA ASN A 125 20.00 6.09 -10.47
C ASN A 125 19.35 5.00 -11.34
N PRO A 126 20.14 4.16 -12.06
CA PRO A 126 19.59 3.05 -12.83
C PRO A 126 19.00 1.93 -11.93
N VAL A 127 19.21 2.01 -10.62
CA VAL A 127 18.73 1.06 -9.62
C VAL A 127 17.81 1.78 -8.63
N GLY A 128 16.69 1.14 -8.29
CA GLY A 128 15.72 1.66 -7.31
C GLY A 128 14.28 1.45 -7.77
N VAL A 129 13.34 1.79 -6.90
CA VAL A 129 11.89 1.64 -7.15
C VAL A 129 11.24 2.90 -7.76
N GLY A 130 12.03 3.95 -8.02
CA GLY A 130 11.53 5.19 -8.62
C GLY A 130 10.67 6.04 -7.69
N GLU A 131 10.94 6.00 -6.38
CA GLU A 131 10.11 6.62 -5.33
C GLU A 131 9.87 8.11 -5.57
N ARG A 132 10.91 8.88 -5.91
CA ARG A 132 10.75 10.30 -6.26
C ARG A 132 9.80 10.50 -7.44
N GLN A 133 9.93 9.69 -8.49
CA GLN A 133 9.07 9.80 -9.68
C GLN A 133 7.64 9.45 -9.35
N TRP A 134 7.43 8.38 -8.58
CA TRP A 134 6.12 7.97 -8.09
C TRP A 134 5.46 9.09 -7.26
N TYR A 135 6.20 9.64 -6.30
CA TYR A 135 5.68 10.70 -5.44
C TYR A 135 5.37 11.98 -6.24
N TYR A 136 6.18 12.31 -7.24
CA TYR A 136 5.89 13.41 -8.16
C TYR A 136 4.57 13.20 -8.91
N GLN A 137 4.35 12.01 -9.48
CA GLN A 137 3.08 11.68 -10.17
C GLN A 137 1.88 11.70 -9.21
N THR A 138 2.06 11.24 -7.98
CA THR A 138 1.04 11.36 -6.93
C THR A 138 0.67 12.84 -6.70
N CYS A 139 1.65 13.75 -6.69
CA CYS A 139 1.42 15.19 -6.53
C CYS A 139 0.88 15.91 -7.78
N THR A 140 1.12 15.39 -8.99
CA THR A 140 0.73 16.07 -10.24
C THR A 140 -0.40 15.40 -11.02
N GLU A 141 -0.80 14.19 -10.67
CA GLU A 141 -1.75 13.39 -11.45
C GLU A 141 -2.72 12.59 -10.57
N PHE A 142 -2.23 11.68 -9.72
CA PHE A 142 -3.05 10.59 -9.18
C PHE A 142 -3.65 10.83 -7.80
N GLY A 143 -2.91 11.48 -6.89
CA GLY A 143 -3.36 11.69 -5.52
C GLY A 143 -3.58 10.41 -4.69
N TYR A 144 -2.79 9.35 -4.93
CA TYR A 144 -2.78 8.11 -4.15
C TYR A 144 -2.20 8.27 -2.74
N TYR A 145 -2.86 9.07 -1.91
CA TYR A 145 -2.50 9.28 -0.50
C TYR A 145 -3.21 8.27 0.40
N GLN A 146 -2.43 7.59 1.24
CA GLN A 146 -2.97 6.68 2.25
C GLN A 146 -3.10 7.43 3.58
N THR A 147 -4.33 7.59 4.04
CA THR A 147 -4.66 8.42 5.20
C THR A 147 -5.46 7.63 6.24
N CYS A 148 -5.34 8.03 7.50
CA CYS A 148 -5.93 7.36 8.65
C CYS A 148 -6.70 8.35 9.56
N GLU A 149 -7.27 9.40 8.97
CA GLU A 149 -8.02 10.44 9.71
C GLU A 149 -9.37 9.94 10.24
N GLN A 150 -9.90 8.85 9.69
CA GLN A 150 -11.16 8.27 10.13
C GLN A 150 -10.95 7.32 11.31
N SER A 151 -11.86 7.36 12.29
CA SER A 151 -11.79 6.51 13.49
C SER A 151 -11.89 5.00 13.23
N SER A 152 -12.30 4.60 12.02
CA SER A 152 -12.35 3.20 11.58
C SER A 152 -10.97 2.66 11.21
N CYS A 153 -10.03 3.53 10.84
CA CYS A 153 -8.69 3.16 10.44
C CYS A 153 -7.90 2.59 11.64
N PRO A 154 -7.14 1.49 11.45
CA PRO A 154 -6.47 0.81 12.55
C PRO A 154 -5.11 1.40 12.93
N PHE A 155 -4.61 2.38 12.19
CA PHE A 155 -3.28 2.97 12.38
C PHE A 155 -3.35 4.35 13.06
N SER A 156 -2.23 5.06 13.08
CA SER A 156 -2.13 6.38 13.72
C SER A 156 -2.92 7.46 12.98
N PRO A 157 -3.68 8.32 13.67
CA PRO A 157 -4.37 9.46 13.07
C PRO A 157 -3.41 10.58 12.61
N LEU A 158 -2.11 10.46 12.88
CA LEU A 158 -1.08 11.38 12.36
C LEU A 158 -0.91 11.25 10.83
N ASN A 159 -1.35 10.13 10.25
CA ASN A 159 -1.31 9.89 8.81
C ASN A 159 -2.46 10.63 8.13
N THR A 160 -2.27 11.91 7.86
CA THR A 160 -3.31 12.80 7.34
C THR A 160 -3.09 13.11 5.86
N LEU A 161 -4.16 13.54 5.16
CA LEU A 161 -3.99 14.09 3.82
C LEU A 161 -3.07 15.32 3.83
N LYS A 162 -3.13 16.12 4.91
CA LYS A 162 -2.32 17.34 5.03
C LYS A 162 -0.82 17.01 5.03
N THR A 163 -0.36 16.04 5.82
CA THR A 163 1.06 15.69 5.91
C THR A 163 1.60 15.21 4.56
N GLN A 164 0.80 14.46 3.80
CA GLN A 164 1.15 14.02 2.45
C GLN A 164 1.20 15.18 1.43
N LEU A 165 0.25 16.12 1.49
CA LEU A 165 0.24 17.29 0.61
C LEU A 165 1.33 18.31 0.94
N ASP A 166 1.77 18.39 2.20
CA ASP A 166 2.89 19.24 2.61
C ASP A 166 4.20 18.78 1.94
N LEU A 167 4.42 17.46 1.82
CA LEU A 167 5.56 16.90 1.07
C LEU A 167 5.57 17.34 -0.41
N CYS A 168 4.42 17.35 -1.08
CA CYS A 168 4.31 17.84 -2.46
C CYS A 168 4.77 19.30 -2.59
N LYS A 169 4.37 20.14 -1.63
CA LYS A 169 4.76 21.55 -1.59
C LYS A 169 6.24 21.70 -1.26
N GLU A 170 6.74 20.94 -0.30
CA GLU A 170 8.10 21.05 0.20
C GLU A 170 9.16 20.55 -0.80
N ILE A 171 8.88 19.45 -1.49
CA ILE A 171 9.85 18.79 -2.37
C ILE A 171 9.73 19.34 -3.81
N PHE A 172 8.50 19.49 -4.30
CA PHE A 172 8.24 19.82 -5.71
C PHE A 172 7.67 21.22 -5.93
N GLN A 173 7.45 22.00 -4.87
CA GLN A 173 6.83 23.34 -4.95
C GLN A 173 5.41 23.31 -5.54
N ILE A 174 4.71 22.17 -5.39
CA ILE A 174 3.33 21.99 -5.86
C ILE A 174 2.37 22.25 -4.68
N PRO A 175 1.56 23.32 -4.72
CA PRO A 175 0.64 23.59 -3.61
C PRO A 175 -0.54 22.59 -3.61
N PRO A 176 -1.15 22.34 -2.44
CA PRO A 176 -2.30 21.42 -2.30
C PRO A 176 -3.45 21.65 -3.29
N GLU A 177 -3.72 22.90 -3.65
CA GLU A 177 -4.77 23.25 -4.61
C GLU A 177 -4.42 22.80 -6.03
N SER A 178 -3.15 22.87 -6.43
CA SER A 178 -2.71 22.34 -7.73
C SER A 178 -2.82 20.83 -7.77
N VAL A 179 -2.50 20.12 -6.68
CA VAL A 179 -2.71 18.67 -6.57
C VAL A 179 -4.18 18.32 -6.81
N ARG A 180 -5.10 19.03 -6.13
CA ARG A 180 -6.54 18.81 -6.29
C ARG A 180 -7.01 19.00 -7.74
N GLN A 181 -6.57 20.07 -8.38
CA GLN A 181 -6.92 20.37 -9.78
C GLN A 181 -6.36 19.30 -10.73
N SER A 182 -5.12 18.87 -10.50
CA SER A 182 -4.49 17.77 -11.23
C SER A 182 -5.26 16.45 -11.11
N VAL A 183 -5.64 16.06 -9.89
CA VAL A 183 -6.43 14.85 -9.64
C VAL A 183 -7.80 14.94 -10.30
N GLN A 184 -8.45 16.10 -10.22
CA GLN A 184 -9.72 16.33 -10.91
C GLN A 184 -9.55 16.18 -12.42
N PHE A 185 -8.53 16.82 -13.00
CA PHE A 185 -8.23 16.69 -14.43
C PHE A 185 -8.00 15.23 -14.83
N THR A 186 -7.16 14.49 -14.10
CA THR A 186 -6.90 13.06 -14.36
C THR A 186 -8.20 12.26 -14.38
N ASN A 187 -9.05 12.45 -13.37
CA ASN A 187 -10.32 11.74 -13.28
C ASN A 187 -11.28 12.10 -14.42
N GLU A 188 -11.39 13.38 -14.79
CA GLU A 188 -12.24 13.84 -15.90
C GLU A 188 -11.71 13.37 -17.26
N PHE A 189 -10.40 13.44 -17.45
CA PHE A 189 -9.74 13.10 -18.71
C PHE A 189 -9.78 11.59 -18.99
N TYR A 190 -9.44 10.76 -18.00
CA TYR A 190 -9.40 9.30 -18.15
C TYR A 190 -10.72 8.59 -17.80
N GLY A 191 -11.67 9.29 -17.19
CA GLY A 191 -13.00 8.75 -16.85
C GLY A 191 -13.07 8.03 -15.50
N ALA A 192 -12.08 8.19 -14.63
CA ALA A 192 -12.03 7.60 -13.29
C ALA A 192 -12.33 6.08 -13.30
N ASP A 193 -13.37 5.64 -12.57
CA ASP A 193 -13.84 4.25 -12.50
C ASP A 193 -14.83 3.88 -13.64
N HIS A 194 -15.06 4.80 -14.58
CA HIS A 194 -15.85 4.59 -15.80
C HIS A 194 -15.05 5.06 -17.04
N PRO A 195 -13.85 4.49 -17.28
CA PRO A 195 -13.07 4.82 -18.45
C PRO A 195 -13.88 4.48 -19.71
N LYS A 196 -13.74 5.31 -20.75
CA LYS A 196 -14.44 5.14 -22.03
C LYS A 196 -13.45 4.74 -23.10
N SER A 197 -13.13 3.45 -23.16
CA SER A 197 -12.15 2.90 -24.08
C SER A 197 -12.69 1.62 -24.74
N SER A 198 -11.80 0.79 -25.26
CA SER A 198 -12.16 -0.51 -25.82
C SER A 198 -11.01 -1.49 -25.64
N ARG A 199 -11.35 -2.78 -25.60
CA ARG A 199 -10.38 -3.88 -25.47
C ARG A 199 -9.53 -3.76 -24.20
N ILE A 200 -10.21 -3.58 -23.06
CA ILE A 200 -9.59 -3.55 -21.74
C ILE A 200 -10.11 -4.72 -20.89
N ILE A 201 -9.19 -5.36 -20.17
CA ILE A 201 -9.52 -6.35 -19.14
C ILE A 201 -9.07 -5.76 -17.80
N PHE A 202 -10.02 -5.38 -16.95
CA PHE A 202 -9.76 -4.92 -15.59
C PHE A 202 -9.67 -6.13 -14.67
N VAL A 203 -8.46 -6.50 -14.27
CA VAL A 203 -8.23 -7.68 -13.43
C VAL A 203 -7.94 -7.22 -12.01
N ASN A 204 -8.73 -7.71 -11.04
CA ASN A 204 -8.59 -7.34 -9.64
C ASN A 204 -8.64 -8.60 -8.76
N GLY A 205 -7.86 -8.62 -7.69
CA GLY A 205 -7.96 -9.62 -6.62
C GLY A 205 -8.80 -9.10 -5.46
N ASP A 206 -9.54 -9.96 -4.77
CA ASP A 206 -10.37 -9.53 -3.63
C ASP A 206 -9.60 -9.26 -2.33
N VAL A 207 -8.37 -9.76 -2.21
CA VAL A 207 -7.47 -9.46 -1.09
C VAL A 207 -6.73 -8.13 -1.32
N ASP A 208 -6.46 -7.76 -2.57
CA ASP A 208 -5.74 -6.55 -2.94
C ASP A 208 -6.53 -5.29 -2.55
N PRO A 209 -6.08 -4.44 -1.61
CA PRO A 209 -6.85 -3.28 -1.16
C PRO A 209 -7.08 -2.25 -2.29
N TRP A 210 -6.26 -2.26 -3.35
CA TRP A 210 -6.43 -1.37 -4.50
C TRP A 210 -7.68 -1.66 -5.32
N HIS A 211 -8.31 -2.84 -5.19
CA HIS A 211 -9.56 -3.14 -5.91
C HIS A 211 -10.68 -2.14 -5.58
N ALA A 212 -10.64 -1.51 -4.40
CA ALA A 212 -11.61 -0.50 -3.99
C ALA A 212 -11.61 0.76 -4.88
N LEU A 213 -10.50 1.03 -5.58
CA LEU A 213 -10.34 2.17 -6.48
C LEU A 213 -10.44 1.77 -7.97
N SER A 214 -10.88 0.54 -8.25
CA SER A 214 -10.82 -0.06 -9.59
C SER A 214 -12.20 -0.33 -10.20
N VAL A 215 -12.20 -0.79 -11.45
CA VAL A 215 -13.39 -1.20 -12.20
C VAL A 215 -13.70 -2.67 -11.90
N LEU A 216 -14.75 -2.92 -11.12
CA LEU A 216 -15.13 -4.28 -10.66
C LEU A 216 -16.27 -4.92 -11.45
N LYS A 217 -16.81 -4.22 -12.44
CA LYS A 217 -17.91 -4.69 -13.29
C LYS A 217 -17.64 -4.32 -14.74
N ASN A 218 -18.14 -5.15 -15.66
CA ASN A 218 -18.04 -4.86 -17.09
C ASN A 218 -18.67 -3.51 -17.42
N GLN A 219 -17.92 -2.66 -18.12
CA GLN A 219 -18.38 -1.35 -18.59
C GLN A 219 -19.01 -1.46 -19.99
N SER A 220 -18.54 -2.42 -20.80
CA SER A 220 -19.07 -2.70 -22.13
C SER A 220 -18.80 -4.15 -22.53
N ARG A 221 -19.06 -4.51 -23.80
CA ARG A 221 -18.72 -5.84 -24.34
C ARG A 221 -17.20 -6.03 -24.50
N SER A 222 -16.45 -4.95 -24.65
CA SER A 222 -14.99 -4.97 -24.86
C SER A 222 -14.19 -4.49 -23.65
N GLU A 223 -14.88 -4.03 -22.61
CA GLU A 223 -14.30 -3.56 -21.35
C GLU A 223 -14.87 -4.42 -20.23
N ILE A 224 -14.15 -5.49 -19.94
CA ILE A 224 -14.59 -6.54 -19.02
C ILE A 224 -13.80 -6.48 -17.72
N ALA A 225 -14.45 -6.85 -16.61
CA ALA A 225 -13.83 -6.95 -15.31
C ALA A 225 -13.76 -8.42 -14.87
N ILE A 226 -12.58 -8.84 -14.41
CA ILE A 226 -12.33 -10.16 -13.85
C ILE A 226 -11.93 -9.95 -12.39
N PHE A 227 -12.82 -10.37 -11.48
CA PHE A 227 -12.58 -10.27 -10.04
C PHE A 227 -12.24 -11.64 -9.46
N ILE A 228 -11.00 -11.81 -9.03
CA ILE A 228 -10.38 -13.08 -8.66
C ILE A 228 -10.41 -13.24 -7.14
N ASN A 229 -11.21 -14.20 -6.67
CA ASN A 229 -11.26 -14.55 -5.26
C ASN A 229 -9.97 -15.25 -4.80
N GLY A 230 -9.42 -14.81 -3.68
CA GLY A 230 -8.27 -15.39 -2.99
C GLY A 230 -6.92 -14.94 -3.54
N THR A 231 -6.86 -13.80 -4.21
CA THR A 231 -5.60 -13.27 -4.77
C THR A 231 -5.36 -11.82 -4.37
N ALA A 232 -4.09 -11.48 -4.21
CA ALA A 232 -3.64 -10.15 -3.86
C ALA A 232 -3.13 -9.41 -5.11
N HIS A 233 -2.30 -8.39 -4.92
CA HIS A 233 -1.96 -7.42 -5.96
C HIS A 233 -1.31 -8.04 -7.19
N CYS A 234 -1.97 -7.89 -8.34
CA CYS A 234 -1.51 -8.31 -9.66
C CYS A 234 -1.09 -9.80 -9.79
N ALA A 235 -1.65 -10.71 -8.99
CA ALA A 235 -1.30 -12.14 -8.99
C ALA A 235 -1.40 -12.80 -10.38
N ASN A 236 -2.32 -12.31 -11.23
CA ASN A 236 -2.50 -12.77 -12.60
C ASN A 236 -1.26 -12.58 -13.50
N MET A 237 -0.42 -11.59 -13.20
CA MET A 237 0.80 -11.28 -13.97
C MET A 237 2.00 -12.17 -13.61
N GLY A 238 1.93 -12.86 -12.46
CA GLY A 238 2.96 -13.80 -12.05
C GLY A 238 2.95 -15.10 -12.88
N PRO A 239 4.06 -15.86 -12.87
CA PRO A 239 4.11 -17.18 -13.49
C PRO A 239 3.16 -18.15 -12.77
N SER A 240 2.64 -19.13 -13.50
CA SER A 240 1.80 -20.18 -12.91
C SER A 240 2.56 -21.01 -11.86
N ARG A 241 1.92 -21.25 -10.72
CA ARG A 241 2.42 -22.07 -9.61
C ARG A 241 1.44 -23.20 -9.32
N THR A 242 1.93 -24.30 -8.77
CA THR A 242 1.08 -25.43 -8.33
C THR A 242 0.19 -25.05 -7.14
N SER A 243 0.56 -24.01 -6.40
CA SER A 243 -0.22 -23.44 -5.29
C SER A 243 -1.29 -22.44 -5.72
N ASP A 244 -1.37 -22.08 -7.00
CA ASP A 244 -2.32 -21.06 -7.48
C ASP A 244 -3.76 -21.53 -7.27
N PRO A 245 -4.64 -20.67 -6.72
CA PRO A 245 -6.03 -21.05 -6.51
C PRO A 245 -6.72 -21.30 -7.87
N PRO A 246 -7.72 -22.20 -7.94
CA PRO A 246 -8.44 -22.47 -9.19
C PRO A 246 -9.08 -21.22 -9.82
N SER A 247 -9.46 -20.23 -9.00
CA SER A 247 -9.95 -18.93 -9.46
C SER A 247 -8.93 -18.18 -10.31
N LEU A 248 -7.64 -18.20 -9.92
CA LEU A 248 -6.55 -17.55 -10.65
C LEU A 248 -6.26 -18.25 -11.98
N GLN A 249 -6.26 -19.59 -11.98
CA GLN A 249 -6.06 -20.38 -13.19
C GLN A 249 -7.15 -20.08 -14.22
N LYS A 250 -8.42 -20.12 -13.80
CA LYS A 250 -9.57 -19.77 -14.63
C LYS A 250 -9.49 -18.34 -15.16
N ALA A 251 -9.08 -17.38 -14.32
CA ALA A 251 -8.92 -15.99 -14.74
C ALA A 251 -7.85 -15.84 -15.84
N ARG A 252 -6.70 -16.52 -15.71
CA ARG A 252 -5.66 -16.51 -16.76
C ARG A 252 -6.13 -17.14 -18.06
N GLU A 253 -6.91 -18.22 -18.00
CA GLU A 253 -7.53 -18.83 -19.18
C GLU A 253 -8.52 -17.88 -19.88
N GLU A 254 -9.36 -17.18 -19.10
CA GLU A 254 -10.30 -16.19 -19.63
C GLU A 254 -9.58 -15.00 -20.28
N ILE A 255 -8.53 -14.49 -19.63
CA ILE A 255 -7.65 -13.44 -20.17
C ILE A 255 -7.02 -13.89 -21.50
N ALA A 256 -6.41 -15.08 -21.52
CA ALA A 256 -5.75 -15.61 -22.72
C ALA A 256 -6.73 -15.80 -23.89
N SER A 257 -7.94 -16.29 -23.59
CA SER A 257 -9.02 -16.43 -24.57
C SER A 257 -9.43 -15.08 -25.17
N LYS A 258 -9.61 -14.05 -24.34
CA LYS A 258 -9.99 -12.69 -24.78
C LYS A 258 -8.90 -12.00 -25.59
N ILE A 259 -7.64 -12.11 -25.16
CA ILE A 259 -6.50 -11.59 -25.94
C ILE A 259 -6.44 -12.29 -27.30
N SER A 260 -6.62 -13.61 -27.34
CA SER A 260 -6.62 -14.38 -28.60
C SER A 260 -7.76 -13.98 -29.54
N GLU A 261 -8.95 -13.70 -29.01
CA GLU A 261 -10.08 -13.16 -29.77
C GLU A 261 -9.72 -11.81 -30.40
N TRP A 262 -9.09 -10.91 -29.65
CA TRP A 262 -8.70 -9.60 -30.14
C TRP A 262 -7.61 -9.65 -31.20
N LEU A 263 -6.61 -10.52 -31.03
CA LEU A 263 -5.56 -10.75 -32.02
C LEU A 263 -6.14 -11.27 -33.35
N ARG A 264 -7.00 -12.29 -33.31
CA ARG A 264 -7.69 -12.80 -34.51
C ARG A 264 -8.55 -11.73 -35.18
N SER A 265 -9.28 -10.94 -34.40
CA SER A 265 -10.08 -9.83 -34.92
C SER A 265 -9.20 -8.81 -35.65
N ALA A 266 -8.02 -8.48 -35.12
CA ALA A 266 -7.11 -7.53 -35.75
C ALA A 266 -6.58 -8.05 -37.10
N GLU A 267 -6.21 -9.33 -37.18
CA GLU A 267 -5.73 -9.97 -38.42
C GLU A 267 -6.81 -9.99 -39.52
N THR A 268 -8.09 -10.08 -39.16
CA THR A 268 -9.20 -10.08 -40.15
C THR A 268 -9.65 -8.69 -40.62
N THR A 269 -9.08 -7.63 -40.04
CA THR A 269 -9.47 -6.24 -40.37
C THR A 269 -8.48 -5.55 -41.33
N GLU A 270 -7.44 -6.26 -41.78
CA GLU A 270 -6.63 -5.91 -42.97
C GLU A 270 -7.17 -6.58 -44.23
#